data_AF-A0A0M4R5W2-F1
#
_entry.id   AF-A0A0M4R5W2-F1
#
_cell.length_a   1.000
_cell.length_b   1.000
_cell.length_c   1.000
_cell.angle_alpha   90.00
_cell.angle_beta   90.00
_cell.angle_gamma   90.00
#
_symmetry.space_group_name_H-M   'P 1'
#
loop_
_entity.id
_entity.type
_entity.pdbx_description
1 polymer ?
#
loop_
_entity_poly.entity_id
_entity_poly.type
_entity_poly.pdbx_seq_one_letter_code
_entity_poly.pdbx_strand_id
1 'polypeptide(L)' 'LGGGTFDVSILTIEDGIFEVKSTAGDTHLGGEDFDNRMVNHFIAEFKRKYK' A
#
# COMPACT_ATOMS: atom_id res chain seq x y z
N LEU A 1 4.59 -1.88 -2.84
CA LEU A 1 3.75 -1.39 -1.72
C LEU A 1 4.68 -0.74 -0.71
N GLY A 2 4.68 0.58 -0.65
CA GLY A 2 5.38 1.37 0.37
C GLY A 2 4.48 1.71 1.56
N GLY A 3 4.99 2.55 2.47
CA GLY A 3 4.23 2.99 3.64
C GLY A 3 3.05 3.91 3.30
N GLY A 4 3.19 4.82 2.33
CA GLY A 4 2.13 5.74 1.90
C GLY A 4 1.75 5.65 0.42
N THR A 5 2.47 4.85 -0.37
CA THR A 5 2.27 4.79 -1.83
C THR A 5 2.22 3.37 -2.36
N PHE A 6 1.49 3.21 -3.46
CA PHE A 6 1.38 1.99 -4.22
C PHE A 6 1.74 2.25 -5.67
N ASP A 7 3.00 2.01 -6.00
CA ASP A 7 3.55 2.17 -7.33
C ASP A 7 3.76 0.82 -8.02
N VAL A 8 3.43 0.77 -9.31
CA VAL A 8 3.58 -0.39 -10.20
C VAL A 8 4.35 0.04 -11.46
N SER A 9 5.38 -0.71 -11.81
CA SER A 9 6.14 -0.51 -13.05
C SER A 9 6.11 -1.76 -13.91
N ILE A 10 6.04 -1.57 -15.23
CA ILE A 10 6.20 -2.63 -16.23
C ILE A 10 7.64 -2.58 -16.75
N LEU A 11 8.35 -3.70 -16.61
CA LEU A 11 9.74 -3.83 -17.03
C LEU A 11 9.90 -4.94 -18.07
N THR A 12 10.79 -4.70 -19.04
CA THR A 12 11.32 -5.71 -19.95
C THR A 12 12.76 -6.02 -19.53
N ILE A 13 13.13 -7.31 -19.58
CA ILE A 13 14.47 -7.77 -19.23
C ILE A 13 15.04 -8.55 -20.42
N GLU A 14 16.08 -8.01 -21.04
CA GLU A 14 16.76 -8.60 -22.19
C GLU A 14 18.28 -8.44 -22.01
N ASP A 15 19.05 -9.52 -22.19
CA ASP A 15 20.52 -9.53 -22.05
C ASP A 15 21.07 -8.89 -20.77
N GLY A 16 20.32 -9.00 -19.67
CA GLY A 16 20.69 -8.41 -18.38
C GLY A 16 20.41 -6.90 -18.26
N ILE A 17 19.83 -6.28 -19.29
CA ILE A 17 19.36 -4.90 -19.28
C ILE A 17 17.92 -4.87 -18.80
N PHE A 18 17.65 -3.98 -17.84
CA PHE A 18 16.31 -3.71 -17.31
C PHE A 18 15.80 -2.41 -17.92
N GLU A 19 14.76 -2.48 -18.74
CA GLU A 19 14.13 -1.31 -19.34
C GLU A 19 12.73 -1.10 -18.74
N VAL A 20 12.47 0.10 -18.24
CA VAL A 20 11.15 0.49 -17.72
C VAL A 20 10.29 0.98 -18.88
N LYS A 21 9.18 0.30 -19.15
CA LYS A 21 8.24 0.67 -20.22
C LYS A 21 7.17 1.65 -19.74
N SER A 22 6.73 1.51 -18.50
CA SER A 22 5.77 2.43 -17.87
C SER A 22 5.79 2.30 -16.35
N THR A 23 5.35 3.36 -15.68
CA THR A 23 5.13 3.40 -14.23
C THR A 23 3.82 4.12 -13.96
N ALA A 24 3.01 3.59 -13.07
CA ALA A 24 1.78 4.20 -12.58
C ALA A 24 1.57 3.81 -11.11
N GLY A 25 0.84 4.63 -10.35
CA GLY A 25 0.64 4.37 -8.93
C GLY A 25 -0.32 5.35 -8.27
N ASP A 26 -0.60 5.08 -7.00
CA ASP A 26 -1.40 5.93 -6.12
C ASP A 26 -0.53 6.40 -4.94
N THR A 27 -0.39 7.71 -4.77
CA THR A 27 0.42 8.33 -3.72
C THR A 27 -0.27 8.42 -2.36
N HIS A 28 -1.54 8.03 -2.28
CA HIS A 28 -2.35 8.05 -1.06
C HIS A 28 -2.89 6.66 -0.71
N LEU A 29 -2.25 5.61 -1.23
CA LEU A 29 -2.59 4.24 -0.94
C LEU A 29 -1.32 3.49 -0.54
N GLY A 30 -1.18 3.17 0.74
CA GLY A 30 -0.02 2.47 1.26
C GLY A 30 -0.32 1.63 2.49
N GLY A 31 0.74 1.18 3.16
CA GLY A 31 0.64 0.45 4.44
C GLY A 31 -0.09 1.23 5.53
N GLU A 32 0.03 2.56 5.56
CA GLU A 32 -0.61 3.42 6.56
C GLU A 32 -2.15 3.31 6.51
N ASP A 33 -2.75 3.15 5.32
CA ASP A 33 -4.19 2.95 5.20
C ASP A 33 -4.66 1.66 5.87
N PHE A 34 -3.85 0.60 5.77
CA PHE A 34 -4.13 -0.66 6.43
C PHE A 34 -3.99 -0.52 7.95
N ASP A 35 -2.93 0.14 8.43
CA ASP A 35 -2.70 0.40 9.84
C ASP A 35 -3.85 1.22 10.45
N ASN A 36 -4.24 2.31 9.78
CA ASN A 36 -5.34 3.18 10.21
C ASN A 36 -6.67 2.42 10.24
N ARG A 37 -6.96 1.58 9.24
CA ARG A 37 -8.17 0.74 9.24
C ARG A 37 -8.16 -0.26 10.38
N MET A 38 -7.02 -0.89 10.65
CA MET A 38 -6.87 -1.86 11.74
C MET A 38 -7.06 -1.21 13.11
N VAL A 39 -6.42 -0.05 13.34
CA VAL A 39 -6.57 0.73 14.57
C VAL A 39 -8.03 1.14 14.77
N ASN A 40 -8.67 1.70 13.76
CA ASN A 40 -10.07 2.11 13.84
C ASN A 40 -11.02 0.94 14.14
N HIS A 41 -10.77 -0.23 13.54
CA HIS A 41 -11.51 -1.44 13.83
C HIS A 41 -11.39 -1.83 15.31
N PHE A 42 -10.17 -1.89 15.85
CA PHE A 42 -9.98 -2.25 17.25
C PHE A 42 -10.53 -1.21 18.22
N ILE A 43 -10.42 0.09 17.92
CA ILE A 43 -11.06 1.14 18.72
C ILE A 43 -12.57 0.90 18.83
N ALA A 44 -13.23 0.55 17.71
CA ALA A 44 -14.66 0.25 17.71
C ALA A 44 -14.98 -1.00 18.53
N GLU A 45 -14.18 -2.06 18.39
CA GLU A 45 -14.33 -3.30 19.17
C GLU A 45 -14.15 -3.08 20.67
N PHE A 46 -13.16 -2.29 21.08
CA PHE A 46 -12.95 -1.92 22.49
C PHE A 46 -14.13 -1.13 23.04
N LYS A 47 -14.62 -0.12 22.30
CA LYS A 47 -15.82 0.66 22.70
C LYS A 47 -17.07 -0.21 22.81
N ARG A 48 -17.18 -1.28 22.02
CA ARG A 48 -18.30 -2.24 22.09
C ARG A 48 -18.19 -3.17 23.29
N LYS A 49 -16.99 -3.68 23.56
CA LYS A 49 -16.74 -4.71 24.59
C LYS A 49 -16.67 -4.16 26.01
N TYR A 50 -16.23 -2.91 26.17
CA TYR A 50 -16.02 -2.26 27.47
C TYR A 50 -16.97 -1.08 27.69
N LYS A 51 -18.21 -1.23 27.22
CA LYS A 51 -19.31 -0.31 27.50
C LYS A 51 -20.11 -0.78 28.71
#